data_AF-A0A0C3B6X7-F1
#
_entry.id   AF-A0A0C3B6X7-F1
#
_cell.length_a   1.000
_cell.length_b   1.000
_cell.length_c   1.000
_cell.angle_alpha   90.00
_cell.angle_beta   90.00
_cell.angle_gamma   90.00
#
_symmetry.space_group_name_H-M   'P 1'
#
loop_
_entity.id
_entity.type
_entity.pdbx_description
1 polymer ?
#
loop_
_entity_poly.entity_id
_entity_poly.type
_entity_poly.pdbx_seq_one_letter_code
_entity_poly.pdbx_strand_id
1 'polypeptide(L)'
;MTLTLLPWYTGIILAMAEFFGMHHIVTRVLLNKSTYTDSVQQSPYFAGIICGSMVWVAYCWVTRLVNQTQSHAFTHLSFALAMGLCAYNFFRSIMLDPGTCPKPTSDGELKTIIEDLASEGRLNGQTFCITCMARKPLRSKHCRTCDKCIARSDHHCPWIWNCVGSNNHRQFILFITTLVIGIILFDYLTYAFFSNISLSTSPSDISKSCPLPTELCAITASDPFLFSVAAWSTLQLSWTIVLLASQFWQIARQMTSLEVSNLGRYGFMGGRGGSSMSGQMGHRHQHRQAGASPDPDDGMALESPAPGHVHQHAGVCAGCGSSFLMNLLGLDRFTKGKATTGLARAGKTTNPFDLGLVGNCKDFWTAGRELGVEYDKLYDVPLEGFKEAKLRREREDDDDDHSSRKSIRKSLLMGLGLGRVGSSRTGYEPVSQA
;
A
#
# COMPACT_ATOMS: atom_id res chain seq x y z
N MET A 1 -24.09 8.87 -25.14
CA MET A 1 -24.79 9.51 -26.28
C MET A 1 -24.71 8.65 -27.54
N THR A 2 -23.55 8.10 -27.89
CA THR A 2 -23.40 7.23 -29.07
C THR A 2 -24.22 5.94 -28.97
N LEU A 3 -24.17 5.27 -27.83
CA LEU A 3 -24.96 4.06 -27.53
C LEU A 3 -26.47 4.33 -27.37
N THR A 4 -26.88 5.59 -27.17
CA THR A 4 -28.30 5.98 -27.06
C THR A 4 -28.89 6.40 -28.40
N LEU A 5 -28.06 6.73 -29.39
CA LEU A 5 -28.50 7.30 -30.68
C LEU A 5 -28.36 6.34 -31.87
N LEU A 6 -27.45 5.37 -31.78
CA LEU A 6 -27.14 4.47 -32.89
C LEU A 6 -27.54 3.03 -32.56
N PRO A 7 -27.89 2.22 -33.59
CA PRO A 7 -28.07 0.78 -33.44
C PRO A 7 -26.83 0.15 -32.79
N TRP A 8 -27.02 -0.86 -31.94
CA TRP A 8 -25.94 -1.44 -31.12
C TRP A 8 -24.69 -1.84 -31.93
N TYR A 9 -24.83 -2.38 -33.14
CA TYR A 9 -23.69 -2.85 -33.95
C TYR A 9 -22.80 -1.68 -34.39
N THR A 10 -23.40 -0.56 -34.79
CA THR A 10 -22.68 0.69 -35.08
C THR A 10 -22.27 1.43 -33.82
N GLY A 11 -23.12 1.43 -32.80
CA GLY A 11 -22.93 2.17 -31.56
C GLY A 11 -21.78 1.63 -30.72
N ILE A 12 -21.64 0.31 -30.62
CA ILE A 12 -20.52 -0.33 -29.90
C ILE A 12 -19.20 -0.07 -30.64
N ILE A 13 -19.16 -0.26 -31.96
CA ILE A 13 -17.94 -0.01 -32.75
C ILE A 13 -17.53 1.45 -32.64
N LEU A 14 -18.47 2.38 -32.78
CA LEU A 14 -18.18 3.80 -32.69
C LEU A 14 -17.82 4.21 -31.26
N ALA A 15 -18.49 3.69 -30.22
CA ALA A 15 -18.11 3.94 -28.83
C ALA A 15 -16.71 3.41 -28.50
N MET A 16 -16.32 2.25 -29.03
CA MET A 16 -14.96 1.72 -28.91
C MET A 16 -13.96 2.60 -29.65
N ALA A 17 -14.30 3.09 -30.86
CA ALA A 17 -13.46 4.00 -31.62
C ALA A 17 -13.32 5.37 -30.96
N GLU A 18 -14.39 5.90 -30.36
CA GLU A 18 -14.39 7.14 -29.57
C GLU A 18 -13.57 6.98 -28.29
N PHE A 19 -13.73 5.87 -27.57
CA PHE A 19 -12.92 5.57 -26.39
C PHE A 19 -11.44 5.43 -26.77
N PHE A 20 -11.13 4.69 -27.83
CA PHE A 20 -9.77 4.56 -28.34
C PHE A 20 -9.21 5.90 -28.80
N GLY A 21 -9.98 6.69 -29.55
CA GLY A 21 -9.59 8.01 -30.03
C GLY A 21 -9.33 8.98 -28.90
N MET A 22 -10.23 9.06 -27.91
CA MET A 22 -10.05 9.86 -26.70
C MET A 22 -8.81 9.40 -25.92
N HIS A 23 -8.67 8.10 -25.66
CA HIS A 23 -7.50 7.55 -24.97
C HIS A 23 -6.22 7.86 -25.74
N HIS A 24 -6.21 7.68 -27.06
CA HIS A 24 -5.08 7.97 -27.92
C HIS A 24 -4.71 9.45 -27.91
N ILE A 25 -5.69 10.36 -28.04
CA ILE A 25 -5.46 11.81 -28.00
C ILE A 25 -4.90 12.22 -26.63
N VAL A 26 -5.52 11.78 -25.53
CA VAL A 26 -5.05 12.14 -24.18
C VAL A 26 -3.63 11.64 -23.96
N THR A 27 -3.37 10.38 -24.31
CA THR A 27 -2.08 9.75 -24.01
C THR A 27 -0.94 10.17 -24.94
N ARG A 28 -1.23 10.42 -26.23
CA ARG A 28 -0.21 10.75 -27.24
C ARG A 28 -0.08 12.25 -27.48
N VAL A 29 -1.17 13.00 -27.43
CA VAL A 29 -1.18 14.44 -27.75
C VAL A 29 -1.06 15.27 -26.48
N LEU A 30 -1.87 15.01 -25.45
CA LEU A 30 -1.90 15.84 -24.24
C LEU A 30 -0.75 15.52 -23.26
N LEU A 31 -0.40 14.23 -23.09
CA LEU A 31 0.64 13.80 -22.13
C LEU A 31 2.07 13.79 -22.71
N ASN A 32 2.27 14.41 -23.88
CA ASN A 32 3.50 14.57 -24.68
C ASN A 32 4.84 14.22 -23.98
N LYS A 33 5.23 12.95 -23.98
CA LYS A 33 6.58 12.45 -23.65
C LYS A 33 6.93 11.25 -24.54
N SER A 34 8.22 11.05 -24.78
CA SER A 34 8.79 10.05 -25.71
C SER A 34 8.40 8.59 -25.43
N THR A 35 7.96 8.27 -24.21
CA THR A 35 7.60 6.91 -23.79
C THR A 35 6.17 6.88 -23.23
N TYR A 36 5.24 6.28 -23.98
CA TYR A 36 3.80 6.24 -23.69
C TYR A 36 3.43 5.63 -22.33
N THR A 37 4.11 4.57 -21.89
CA THR A 37 3.73 3.87 -20.64
C THR A 37 4.06 4.69 -19.39
N ASP A 38 5.20 5.39 -19.41
CA ASP A 38 5.68 6.15 -18.27
C ASP A 38 4.93 7.48 -18.13
N SER A 39 4.50 8.08 -19.24
CA SER A 39 3.76 9.34 -19.23
C SER A 39 2.38 9.19 -18.59
N VAL A 40 1.66 8.11 -18.90
CA VAL A 40 0.32 7.88 -18.34
C VAL A 40 0.41 7.58 -16.85
N GLN A 41 1.38 6.77 -16.42
CA GLN A 41 1.57 6.44 -15.00
C GLN A 41 2.04 7.62 -14.15
N GLN A 42 2.74 8.60 -14.75
CA GLN A 42 3.16 9.84 -14.08
C GLN A 42 2.05 10.91 -14.04
N SER A 43 0.95 10.70 -14.77
CA SER A 43 -0.16 11.67 -14.87
C SER A 43 -1.34 11.30 -13.96
N PRO A 44 -2.20 12.26 -13.59
CA PRO A 44 -3.41 11.99 -12.82
C PRO A 44 -4.52 11.30 -13.64
N TYR A 45 -4.23 10.82 -14.85
CA TYR A 45 -5.21 10.26 -15.78
C TYR A 45 -6.07 9.14 -15.17
N PHE A 46 -5.45 8.16 -14.52
CA PHE A 46 -6.17 7.05 -13.88
C PHE A 46 -7.04 7.50 -12.70
N ALA A 47 -6.54 8.43 -11.89
CA ALA A 47 -7.35 9.04 -10.83
C ALA A 47 -8.55 9.83 -11.41
N GLY A 48 -8.36 10.49 -12.56
CA GLY A 48 -9.43 11.13 -13.31
C GLY A 48 -10.53 10.17 -13.77
N ILE A 49 -10.16 8.95 -14.21
CA ILE A 49 -11.13 7.90 -14.58
C ILE A 49 -12.01 7.51 -13.38
N ILE A 50 -11.41 7.32 -12.19
CA ILE A 50 -12.15 7.00 -10.96
C ILE A 50 -13.08 8.15 -10.60
N CYS A 51 -12.56 9.39 -10.55
CA CYS A 51 -13.36 10.57 -10.26
C CYS A 51 -14.55 10.73 -11.22
N GLY A 52 -14.32 10.58 -12.53
CA GLY A 52 -15.37 10.64 -13.55
C GLY A 52 -16.40 9.52 -13.40
N SER A 53 -15.96 8.30 -13.09
CA SER A 53 -16.86 7.16 -12.83
C SER A 53 -17.77 7.43 -11.63
N MET A 54 -17.22 8.01 -10.56
CA MET A 54 -18.00 8.40 -9.38
C MET A 54 -19.06 9.44 -9.70
N VAL A 55 -18.74 10.43 -10.54
CA VAL A 55 -19.70 11.45 -11.00
C VAL A 55 -20.85 10.83 -11.78
N TRP A 56 -20.56 9.91 -12.71
CA TRP A 56 -21.61 9.25 -13.50
C TRP A 56 -22.50 8.35 -12.66
N VAL A 57 -21.92 7.62 -11.70
CA VAL A 57 -22.67 6.82 -10.73
C VAL A 57 -23.58 7.71 -9.87
N ALA A 58 -23.07 8.83 -9.35
CA ALA A 58 -23.87 9.79 -8.60
C ALA A 58 -25.02 10.38 -9.45
N TYR A 59 -24.74 10.74 -10.70
CA TYR A 59 -25.73 11.27 -11.63
C TYR A 59 -26.86 10.25 -11.88
N CYS A 60 -26.52 9.00 -12.20
CA CYS A 60 -27.50 7.92 -12.39
C CYS A 60 -28.32 7.68 -11.12
N TRP A 61 -27.67 7.65 -9.96
CA TRP A 61 -28.36 7.45 -8.69
C TRP A 61 -29.39 8.55 -8.40
N VAL A 62 -29.01 9.82 -8.53
CA VAL A 62 -29.91 10.96 -8.27
C VAL A 62 -31.03 11.06 -9.29
N THR A 63 -30.72 10.95 -10.58
CA THR A 63 -31.70 11.23 -11.66
C THR A 63 -32.63 10.07 -11.98
N ARG A 64 -32.19 8.83 -11.77
CA ARG A 64 -32.96 7.62 -12.09
C ARG A 64 -33.42 6.89 -10.84
N LEU A 65 -32.48 6.47 -10.00
CA LEU A 65 -32.75 5.49 -8.95
C LEU A 65 -33.56 6.10 -7.79
N VAL A 66 -33.19 7.27 -7.28
CA VAL A 66 -33.86 7.91 -6.13
C VAL A 66 -35.38 8.06 -6.33
N ASN A 67 -35.82 8.42 -7.53
CA ASN A 67 -37.24 8.64 -7.80
C ASN A 67 -38.01 7.33 -8.03
N GLN A 68 -37.36 6.30 -8.55
CA GLN A 68 -38.02 5.09 -9.07
C GLN A 68 -37.93 3.90 -8.10
N THR A 69 -37.00 3.91 -7.14
CA THR A 69 -36.82 2.85 -6.13
C THR A 69 -37.03 3.34 -4.71
N GLN A 70 -38.02 4.23 -4.48
CA GLN A 70 -38.29 4.87 -3.18
C GLN A 70 -38.56 3.87 -2.04
N SER A 71 -39.06 2.68 -2.36
CA SER A 71 -39.27 1.59 -1.38
C SER A 71 -37.99 1.12 -0.69
N HIS A 72 -36.81 1.38 -1.27
CA HIS A 72 -35.51 0.95 -0.77
C HIS A 72 -34.76 2.06 -0.01
N ALA A 73 -35.46 2.84 0.82
CA ALA A 73 -34.89 4.00 1.52
C ALA A 73 -33.59 3.70 2.30
N PHE A 74 -33.52 2.55 3.00
CA PHE A 74 -32.32 2.15 3.73
C PHE A 74 -31.11 1.92 2.81
N THR A 75 -31.34 1.31 1.64
CA THR A 75 -30.29 1.08 0.64
C THR A 75 -29.82 2.40 0.04
N HIS A 76 -30.73 3.35 -0.25
CA HIS A 76 -30.37 4.69 -0.70
C HIS A 76 -29.50 5.43 0.32
N LEU A 77 -29.88 5.38 1.61
CA LEU A 77 -29.09 5.99 2.68
C LEU A 77 -27.71 5.34 2.79
N SER A 78 -27.65 4.01 2.79
CA SER A 78 -26.39 3.26 2.86
C SER A 78 -25.49 3.57 1.67
N PHE A 79 -26.06 3.68 0.47
CA PHE A 79 -25.33 4.04 -0.74
C PHE A 79 -24.80 5.47 -0.67
N ALA A 80 -25.62 6.43 -0.22
CA ALA A 80 -25.20 7.82 -0.06
C ALA A 80 -24.02 7.95 0.90
N LEU A 81 -24.07 7.25 2.04
CA LEU A 81 -22.99 7.19 3.02
C LEU A 81 -21.73 6.53 2.43
N ALA A 82 -21.88 5.38 1.76
CA ALA A 82 -20.76 4.68 1.13
C ALA A 82 -20.09 5.54 0.05
N MET A 83 -20.88 6.21 -0.80
CA MET A 83 -20.39 7.09 -1.85
C MET A 83 -19.67 8.32 -1.28
N GLY A 84 -20.25 8.96 -0.26
CA GLY A 84 -19.63 10.11 0.41
C GLY A 84 -18.31 9.75 1.11
N LEU A 85 -18.28 8.63 1.84
CA LEU A 85 -17.06 8.11 2.46
C LEU A 85 -16.02 7.69 1.42
N CYS A 86 -16.45 7.06 0.31
CA CYS A 86 -15.58 6.69 -0.80
C CYS A 86 -14.90 7.93 -1.40
N ALA A 87 -15.68 8.96 -1.72
CA ALA A 87 -15.16 10.22 -2.27
C ALA A 87 -14.17 10.88 -1.31
N TYR A 88 -14.56 11.01 -0.04
CA TYR A 88 -13.72 11.59 0.98
C TYR A 88 -12.37 10.84 1.12
N ASN A 89 -12.41 9.52 1.26
CA ASN A 89 -11.18 8.74 1.43
C ASN A 89 -10.34 8.71 0.15
N PHE A 90 -10.95 8.72 -1.04
CA PHE A 90 -10.26 8.84 -2.32
C PHE A 90 -9.43 10.13 -2.39
N PHE A 91 -10.05 11.29 -2.14
CA PHE A 91 -9.35 12.57 -2.16
C PHE A 91 -8.32 12.69 -1.03
N ARG A 92 -8.63 12.15 0.17
CA ARG A 92 -7.65 12.07 1.26
C ARG A 92 -6.43 11.23 0.87
N SER A 93 -6.61 10.10 0.21
CA SER A 93 -5.50 9.27 -0.28
C SER A 93 -4.64 9.99 -1.32
N ILE A 94 -5.24 10.80 -2.18
CA ILE A 94 -4.53 11.65 -3.15
C ILE A 94 -3.72 12.75 -2.44
N MET A 95 -4.36 13.49 -1.52
CA MET A 95 -3.81 14.73 -0.98
C MET A 95 -2.89 14.56 0.23
N LEU A 96 -3.05 13.48 1.00
CA LEU A 96 -2.20 13.25 2.16
C LEU A 96 -0.77 12.93 1.74
N ASP A 97 0.17 13.44 2.53
CA ASP A 97 1.54 12.95 2.45
C ASP A 97 1.57 11.44 2.79
N PRO A 98 2.12 10.58 1.94
CA PRO A 98 2.15 9.14 2.17
C PRO A 98 3.08 8.68 3.30
N GLY A 99 3.84 9.59 3.92
CA GLY A 99 4.90 9.28 4.88
C GLY A 99 6.26 9.51 4.26
N THR A 100 6.53 10.71 3.79
CA THR A 100 7.83 11.07 3.22
C THR A 100 8.91 10.96 4.29
N CYS A 101 9.99 10.23 4.00
CA CYS A 101 11.09 10.07 4.94
C CYS A 101 11.82 11.41 5.16
N PRO A 102 12.29 11.66 6.39
CA PRO A 102 13.05 12.87 6.70
C PRO A 102 14.34 12.92 5.88
N LYS A 103 14.69 14.13 5.42
CA LYS A 103 15.97 14.42 4.79
C LYS A 103 16.90 15.09 5.81
N PRO A 104 18.23 14.88 5.71
CA PRO A 104 19.18 15.59 6.56
C PRO A 104 19.04 17.10 6.36
N THR A 105 19.17 17.84 7.46
CA THR A 105 18.99 19.29 7.52
C THR A 105 20.21 20.05 7.03
N SER A 106 21.40 19.44 7.10
CA SER A 106 22.67 20.04 6.71
C SER A 106 23.62 19.02 6.10
N ASP A 107 24.59 19.50 5.32
CA ASP A 107 25.66 18.66 4.77
C ASP A 107 26.51 17.99 5.86
N GLY A 108 26.62 18.63 7.02
CA GLY A 108 27.27 18.06 8.20
C GLY A 108 26.54 16.81 8.70
N GLU A 109 25.22 16.88 8.85
CA GLU A 109 24.38 15.74 9.26
C GLU A 109 24.39 14.63 8.21
N LEU A 110 24.37 14.99 6.92
CA LEU A 110 24.50 14.02 5.83
C LEU A 110 25.85 13.28 5.91
N LYS A 111 26.95 14.00 6.15
CA LYS A 111 28.29 13.42 6.29
C LYS A 111 28.34 12.46 7.47
N THR A 112 27.82 12.85 8.63
CA THR A 112 27.79 11.96 9.81
C THR A 112 26.98 10.70 9.55
N ILE A 113 25.81 10.81 8.89
CA ILE A 113 24.99 9.65 8.52
C ILE A 113 25.78 8.68 7.61
N ILE A 114 26.51 9.21 6.62
CA ILE A 114 27.29 8.39 5.69
C ILE A 114 28.46 7.72 6.42
N GLU A 115 29.19 8.46 7.25
CA GLU A 115 30.32 7.95 8.03
C GLU A 115 29.87 6.87 9.03
N ASP A 116 28.77 7.09 9.74
CA ASP A 116 28.18 6.12 10.66
C ASP A 116 27.81 4.83 9.92
N LEU A 117 27.05 4.94 8.82
CA LEU A 117 26.66 3.78 8.02
C LEU A 117 27.87 3.06 7.40
N ALA A 118 28.91 3.78 7.00
CA ALA A 118 30.13 3.20 6.46
C ALA A 118 30.92 2.45 7.54
N SER A 119 31.05 3.05 8.73
CA SER A 119 31.74 2.46 9.88
C SER A 119 31.06 1.18 10.38
N GLU A 120 29.72 1.13 10.28
CA GLU A 120 28.92 -0.04 10.61
C GLU A 120 28.94 -1.11 9.50
N GLY A 121 29.56 -0.84 8.34
CA GLY A 121 29.52 -1.72 7.17
C GLY A 121 28.13 -1.81 6.52
N ARG A 122 27.27 -0.83 6.80
CA ARG A 122 25.85 -0.80 6.43
C ARG A 122 25.53 0.19 5.33
N LEU A 123 26.49 0.91 4.77
CA LEU A 123 26.26 1.86 3.67
C LEU A 123 25.91 1.10 2.37
N ASN A 124 24.62 0.90 2.13
CA ASN A 124 24.12 0.21 0.94
C ASN A 124 22.73 0.74 0.53
N GLY A 125 22.22 0.29 -0.62
CA GLY A 125 20.93 0.76 -1.16
C GLY A 125 19.68 0.42 -0.32
N GLN A 126 19.81 -0.39 0.74
CA GLN A 126 18.71 -0.67 1.66
C GLN A 126 18.60 0.39 2.76
N THR A 127 19.74 0.82 3.29
CA THR A 127 19.87 1.76 4.43
C THR A 127 20.09 3.21 4.01
N PHE A 128 20.53 3.45 2.77
CA PHE A 128 20.77 4.79 2.24
C PHE A 128 20.17 4.95 0.84
N CYS A 129 19.60 6.12 0.57
CA CYS A 129 19.10 6.49 -0.74
C CYS A 129 20.01 7.53 -1.38
N ILE A 130 20.67 7.16 -2.47
CA ILE A 130 21.53 8.07 -3.25
C ILE A 130 20.73 9.18 -3.95
N THR A 131 19.49 8.93 -4.36
CA THR A 131 18.66 9.93 -5.04
C THR A 131 18.18 11.00 -4.08
N CYS A 132 17.75 10.61 -2.88
CA CYS A 132 17.28 11.54 -1.87
C CYS A 132 18.38 12.08 -0.94
N MET A 133 19.61 11.54 -1.05
CA MET A 133 20.73 11.78 -0.12
C MET A 133 20.29 11.70 1.34
N ALA A 134 19.64 10.58 1.70
CA ALA A 134 19.06 10.40 3.03
C ALA A 134 19.15 8.95 3.50
N ARG A 135 19.27 8.77 4.82
CA ARG A 135 19.12 7.46 5.46
C ARG A 135 17.69 6.96 5.25
N LYS A 136 17.56 5.68 4.92
CA LYS A 136 16.28 5.01 4.69
C LYS A 136 15.82 4.35 5.98
N PRO A 137 14.64 4.72 6.50
CA PRO A 137 13.96 3.93 7.52
C PRO A 137 13.72 2.49 7.03
N LEU A 138 13.64 1.56 7.96
CA LEU A 138 13.22 0.19 7.73
C LEU A 138 11.84 0.17 7.06
N ARG A 139 11.67 -0.76 6.10
CA ARG A 139 10.46 -0.87 5.27
C ARG A 139 10.19 0.34 4.36
N SER A 140 11.14 1.28 4.22
CA SER A 140 11.02 2.41 3.29
C SER A 140 11.54 2.09 1.89
N LYS A 141 11.05 2.84 0.90
CA LYS A 141 11.50 2.74 -0.49
C LYS A 141 11.44 4.09 -1.20
N HIS A 142 12.44 4.36 -2.02
CA HIS A 142 12.41 5.46 -2.98
C HIS A 142 11.43 5.15 -4.12
N CYS A 143 10.41 5.99 -4.27
CA CYS A 143 9.51 5.96 -5.42
C CYS A 143 10.04 6.92 -6.47
N ARG A 144 10.45 6.39 -7.63
CA ARG A 144 10.92 7.19 -8.77
C ARG A 144 9.84 8.12 -9.33
N THR A 145 8.58 7.70 -9.29
CA THR A 145 7.45 8.51 -9.80
C THR A 145 7.17 9.72 -8.94
N CYS A 146 7.22 9.56 -7.61
CA CYS A 146 7.01 10.66 -6.66
C CYS A 146 8.31 11.40 -6.31
N ASP A 147 9.47 10.88 -6.77
CA ASP A 147 10.83 11.34 -6.45
C ASP A 147 11.10 11.55 -4.95
N LYS A 148 10.66 10.59 -4.14
CA LYS A 148 10.81 10.63 -2.69
C LYS A 148 10.85 9.26 -2.04
N CYS A 149 11.53 9.16 -0.90
CA CYS A 149 11.49 7.99 -0.03
C CYS A 149 10.20 7.98 0.79
N ILE A 150 9.49 6.85 0.78
CA ILE A 150 8.24 6.65 1.52
C ILE A 150 8.46 5.65 2.65
N ALA A 151 8.14 6.04 3.87
CA ALA A 151 8.15 5.21 5.07
C ALA A 151 7.05 4.16 5.00
N ARG A 152 7.35 2.93 5.45
CA ARG A 152 6.48 1.76 5.33
C ARG A 152 5.77 1.70 3.96
N SER A 153 6.57 1.79 2.89
CA SER A 153 6.06 1.88 1.52
C SER A 153 5.27 0.62 1.16
N ASP A 154 4.04 0.81 0.68
CA ASP A 154 3.23 -0.28 0.13
C ASP A 154 3.43 -0.37 -1.38
N HIS A 155 2.95 0.62 -2.11
CA HIS A 155 3.14 0.74 -3.56
C HIS A 155 2.95 2.18 -4.03
N HIS A 156 3.33 2.46 -5.28
CA HIS A 156 2.87 3.64 -5.98
C HIS A 156 1.57 3.28 -6.71
N CYS A 157 0.51 4.04 -6.50
CA CYS A 157 -0.81 3.75 -7.04
C CYS A 157 -1.22 4.83 -8.05
N PRO A 158 -1.21 4.53 -9.37
CA PRO A 158 -1.64 5.48 -10.39
C PRO A 158 -3.11 5.90 -10.23
N TRP A 159 -3.96 5.03 -9.67
CA TRP A 159 -5.40 5.26 -9.47
C TRP A 159 -5.72 6.32 -8.42
N ILE A 160 -4.79 6.61 -7.50
CA ILE A 160 -4.88 7.75 -6.57
C ILE A 160 -3.76 8.77 -6.83
N TRP A 161 -3.02 8.62 -7.92
CA TRP A 161 -1.88 9.45 -8.31
C TRP A 161 -0.93 9.79 -7.14
N ASN A 162 -0.72 8.84 -6.23
CA ASN A 162 0.09 9.04 -5.03
C ASN A 162 0.68 7.69 -4.59
N CYS A 163 1.72 7.74 -3.77
CA CYS A 163 2.18 6.56 -3.05
C CYS A 163 1.19 6.18 -1.95
N VAL A 164 1.13 4.89 -1.64
CA VAL A 164 0.49 4.36 -0.45
C VAL A 164 1.59 3.99 0.53
N GLY A 165 1.59 4.61 1.71
CA GLY A 165 2.60 4.45 2.76
C GLY A 165 2.04 4.67 4.16
N SER A 166 2.91 4.82 5.16
CA SER A 166 2.53 4.85 6.58
C SER A 166 1.37 5.79 6.92
N ASN A 167 1.29 6.95 6.25
CA ASN A 167 0.39 8.04 6.66
C ASN A 167 -0.96 8.03 5.93
N ASN A 168 -1.05 7.41 4.75
CA ASN A 168 -2.29 7.38 3.95
C ASN A 168 -2.84 5.97 3.66
N HIS A 169 -2.14 4.89 4.07
CA HIS A 169 -2.60 3.51 3.84
C HIS A 169 -4.00 3.24 4.42
N ARG A 170 -4.31 3.76 5.61
CA ARG A 170 -5.67 3.63 6.19
C ARG A 170 -6.76 4.24 5.32
N GLN A 171 -6.50 5.43 4.76
CA GLN A 171 -7.46 6.08 3.86
C GLN A 171 -7.61 5.28 2.57
N PHE A 172 -6.52 4.71 2.06
CA PHE A 172 -6.57 3.85 0.87
C PHE A 172 -7.46 2.62 1.10
N ILE A 173 -7.33 1.94 2.26
CA ILE A 173 -8.17 0.79 2.62
C ILE A 173 -9.64 1.19 2.79
N LEU A 174 -9.93 2.30 3.46
CA LEU A 174 -11.29 2.80 3.62
C LEU A 174 -11.90 3.16 2.25
N PHE A 175 -11.13 3.78 1.36
CA PHE A 175 -11.52 4.07 -0.01
C PHE A 175 -11.92 2.80 -0.76
N ILE A 176 -11.03 1.80 -0.86
CA ILE A 176 -11.36 0.57 -1.62
C ILE A 176 -12.50 -0.24 -0.98
N THR A 177 -12.63 -0.21 0.35
CA THR A 177 -13.73 -0.89 1.06
C THR A 177 -15.07 -0.23 0.75
N THR A 178 -15.14 1.09 0.87
CA THR A 178 -16.37 1.85 0.59
C THR A 178 -16.70 1.89 -0.90
N LEU A 179 -15.70 1.80 -1.78
CA LEU A 179 -15.90 1.59 -3.22
C LEU A 179 -16.59 0.26 -3.52
N VAL A 180 -16.10 -0.86 -2.95
CA VAL A 180 -16.73 -2.18 -3.12
C VAL A 180 -18.17 -2.18 -2.62
N ILE A 181 -18.40 -1.66 -1.40
CA ILE A 181 -19.75 -1.56 -0.82
C ILE A 181 -20.64 -0.67 -1.70
N GLY A 182 -20.14 0.48 -2.14
CA GLY A 182 -20.87 1.42 -2.97
C GLY A 182 -21.30 0.82 -4.31
N ILE A 183 -20.41 0.07 -4.98
CA ILE A 183 -20.75 -0.61 -6.24
C ILE A 183 -21.82 -1.68 -6.02
N ILE A 184 -21.69 -2.51 -4.99
CA ILE A 184 -22.69 -3.55 -4.68
C ILE A 184 -24.08 -2.94 -4.44
N LEU A 185 -24.14 -1.84 -3.67
CA LEU A 185 -25.39 -1.15 -3.39
C LEU A 185 -25.99 -0.48 -4.65
N PHE A 186 -25.13 0.10 -5.50
CA PHE A 186 -25.55 0.67 -6.78
C PHE A 186 -26.11 -0.37 -7.74
N ASP A 187 -25.43 -1.51 -7.87
CA ASP A 187 -25.85 -2.62 -8.73
C ASP A 187 -27.18 -3.21 -8.23
N TYR A 188 -27.35 -3.35 -6.91
CA TYR A 188 -28.64 -3.75 -6.33
C TYR A 188 -29.77 -2.75 -6.62
N LEU A 189 -29.55 -1.45 -6.44
CA LEU A 189 -30.57 -0.43 -6.74
C LEU A 189 -30.90 -0.40 -8.23
N THR A 190 -29.90 -0.62 -9.10
CA THR A 190 -30.10 -0.73 -10.55
C THR A 190 -30.92 -1.96 -10.91
N TYR A 191 -30.63 -3.11 -10.28
CA TYR A 191 -31.45 -4.32 -10.43
C TYR A 191 -32.89 -4.07 -9.98
N ALA A 192 -33.10 -3.46 -8.81
CA ALA A 192 -34.44 -3.13 -8.29
C ALA A 192 -35.21 -2.18 -9.21
N PHE A 193 -34.51 -1.22 -9.83
CA PHE A 193 -35.10 -0.34 -10.84
C PHE A 193 -35.62 -1.13 -12.04
N PHE A 194 -34.78 -1.98 -12.65
CA PHE A 194 -35.18 -2.77 -13.82
C PHE A 194 -36.22 -3.85 -13.50
N SER A 195 -36.28 -4.36 -12.26
CA SER A 195 -37.32 -5.30 -11.84
C SER A 195 -38.70 -4.67 -11.63
N ASN A 196 -38.74 -3.36 -11.33
CA ASN A 196 -39.99 -2.65 -11.05
C ASN A 196 -40.64 -2.06 -12.31
N ILE A 197 -39.87 -1.88 -13.39
CA ILE A 197 -40.43 -1.38 -14.65
C ILE A 197 -41.02 -2.52 -15.47
N SER A 198 -42.14 -2.25 -16.16
CA SER A 198 -42.68 -3.17 -17.15
C SER A 198 -41.84 -3.08 -18.43
N LEU A 199 -40.98 -4.08 -18.64
CA LEU A 199 -40.16 -4.18 -19.83
C LEU A 199 -41.02 -4.64 -21.02
N SER A 200 -41.14 -3.83 -22.07
CA SER A 200 -41.75 -4.28 -23.32
C SER A 200 -40.81 -5.25 -24.02
N THR A 201 -41.26 -6.49 -24.22
CA THR A 201 -40.55 -7.53 -24.98
C THR A 201 -40.98 -7.59 -26.44
N SER A 202 -41.75 -6.59 -26.89
CA SER A 202 -42.23 -6.55 -28.27
C SER A 202 -41.05 -6.41 -29.25
N PRO A 203 -41.00 -7.19 -30.35
CA PRO A 203 -39.93 -7.09 -31.34
C PRO A 203 -39.85 -5.73 -32.06
N SER A 204 -40.88 -4.89 -31.92
CA SER A 204 -40.90 -3.51 -32.44
C SER A 204 -40.15 -2.53 -31.55
N ASP A 205 -40.15 -2.75 -30.23
CA ASP A 205 -39.51 -1.87 -29.25
C ASP A 205 -38.04 -2.26 -28.98
N ILE A 206 -37.65 -3.45 -29.44
CA ILE A 206 -36.31 -3.99 -29.28
C ILE A 206 -35.59 -3.97 -30.63
N SER A 207 -34.30 -3.58 -30.61
CA SER A 207 -33.45 -3.71 -31.79
C SER A 207 -33.39 -5.17 -32.24
N LYS A 208 -33.95 -5.47 -33.43
CA LYS A 208 -33.95 -6.81 -34.08
C LYS A 208 -32.58 -7.47 -34.15
N SER A 209 -31.52 -6.67 -34.15
CA SER A 209 -30.15 -7.15 -34.28
C SER A 209 -29.47 -7.42 -32.92
N CYS A 210 -30.10 -7.13 -31.78
CA CYS A 210 -29.44 -7.21 -30.47
C CYS A 210 -28.90 -8.64 -30.20
N PRO A 211 -27.61 -8.81 -29.87
CA PRO A 211 -26.99 -10.14 -29.71
C PRO A 211 -27.17 -10.72 -28.31
N LEU A 212 -27.81 -9.99 -27.40
CA LEU A 212 -28.02 -10.39 -26.01
C LEU A 212 -29.35 -11.15 -25.85
N PRO A 213 -29.54 -11.87 -24.72
CA PRO A 213 -30.85 -12.40 -24.34
C PRO A 213 -31.93 -11.30 -24.35
N THR A 214 -33.17 -11.68 -24.70
CA THR A 214 -34.31 -10.76 -24.87
C THR A 214 -34.51 -9.82 -23.69
N GLU A 215 -34.33 -10.30 -22.45
CA GLU A 215 -34.45 -9.48 -21.24
C GLU A 215 -33.38 -8.38 -21.17
N LEU A 216 -32.12 -8.71 -21.49
CA LEU A 216 -31.03 -7.73 -21.54
C LEU A 216 -31.21 -6.74 -22.70
N CYS A 217 -31.76 -7.19 -23.83
CA CYS A 217 -32.11 -6.29 -24.94
C CYS A 217 -33.25 -5.33 -24.57
N ALA A 218 -34.23 -5.78 -23.78
CA ALA A 218 -35.31 -4.92 -23.29
C ALA A 218 -34.80 -3.90 -22.26
N ILE A 219 -33.92 -4.32 -21.34
CA ILE A 219 -33.27 -3.45 -20.35
C ILE A 219 -32.44 -2.37 -21.04
N THR A 220 -31.60 -2.76 -21.99
CA THR A 220 -30.75 -1.83 -22.76
C THR A 220 -31.55 -0.90 -23.65
N ALA A 221 -32.71 -1.33 -24.18
CA ALA A 221 -33.62 -0.45 -24.90
C ALA A 221 -34.30 0.59 -23.99
N SER A 222 -34.55 0.24 -22.72
CA SER A 222 -35.21 1.12 -21.75
C SER A 222 -34.29 2.24 -21.23
N ASP A 223 -33.14 1.88 -20.64
CA ASP A 223 -32.15 2.86 -20.17
C ASP A 223 -30.71 2.37 -20.49
N PRO A 224 -30.22 2.61 -21.71
CA PRO A 224 -28.89 2.16 -22.13
C PRO A 224 -27.76 2.85 -21.34
N PHE A 225 -27.99 4.05 -20.82
CA PHE A 225 -26.96 4.79 -20.09
C PHE A 225 -26.78 4.23 -18.68
N LEU A 226 -27.88 4.03 -17.94
CA LEU A 226 -27.84 3.39 -16.62
C LEU A 226 -27.25 1.99 -16.72
N PHE A 227 -27.67 1.20 -17.71
CA PHE A 227 -27.11 -0.13 -17.94
C PHE A 227 -25.60 -0.08 -18.22
N SER A 228 -25.13 0.87 -19.05
CA SER A 228 -23.70 1.00 -19.35
C SER A 228 -22.87 1.38 -18.12
N VAL A 229 -23.38 2.29 -17.28
CA VAL A 229 -22.71 2.69 -16.02
C VAL A 229 -22.68 1.53 -15.01
N ALA A 230 -23.77 0.77 -14.90
CA ALA A 230 -23.82 -0.43 -14.06
C ALA A 230 -22.86 -1.52 -14.56
N ALA A 231 -22.88 -1.83 -15.86
CA ALA A 231 -21.97 -2.80 -16.45
C ALA A 231 -20.48 -2.42 -16.23
N TRP A 232 -20.14 -1.14 -16.38
CA TRP A 232 -18.80 -0.62 -16.05
C TRP A 232 -18.47 -0.78 -14.55
N SER A 233 -19.42 -0.48 -13.66
CA SER A 233 -19.24 -0.59 -12.22
C SER A 233 -19.07 -2.04 -11.78
N THR A 234 -19.91 -2.96 -12.26
CA THR A 234 -19.81 -4.40 -12.01
C THR A 234 -18.49 -4.97 -12.54
N LEU A 235 -18.04 -4.51 -13.72
CA LEU A 235 -16.73 -4.89 -14.24
C LEU A 235 -15.60 -4.47 -13.27
N GLN A 236 -15.62 -3.22 -12.81
CA GLN A 236 -14.68 -2.68 -11.81
C GLN A 236 -14.68 -3.45 -10.48
N LEU A 237 -15.85 -3.94 -10.06
CA LEU A 237 -16.00 -4.70 -8.82
C LEU A 237 -15.11 -5.95 -8.79
N SER A 238 -14.98 -6.64 -9.94
CA SER A 238 -14.28 -7.93 -10.04
C SER A 238 -12.83 -7.86 -9.56
N TRP A 239 -12.04 -6.89 -10.03
CA TRP A 239 -10.65 -6.74 -9.59
C TRP A 239 -10.54 -5.99 -8.26
N THR A 240 -11.47 -5.10 -7.95
CA THR A 240 -11.42 -4.31 -6.71
C THR A 240 -11.64 -5.21 -5.49
N ILE A 241 -12.49 -6.24 -5.59
CA ILE A 241 -12.64 -7.26 -4.55
C ILE A 241 -11.33 -8.04 -4.34
N VAL A 242 -10.66 -8.43 -5.42
CA VAL A 242 -9.37 -9.15 -5.33
C VAL A 242 -8.31 -8.26 -4.67
N LEU A 243 -8.23 -6.99 -5.06
CA LEU A 243 -7.34 -6.01 -4.43
C LEU A 243 -7.63 -5.87 -2.94
N LEU A 244 -8.91 -5.70 -2.56
CA LEU A 244 -9.33 -5.57 -1.17
C LEU A 244 -8.98 -6.80 -0.33
N ALA A 245 -9.29 -8.00 -0.84
CA ALA A 245 -8.95 -9.25 -0.17
C ALA A 245 -7.44 -9.40 0.01
N SER A 246 -6.65 -9.06 -1.01
CA SER A 246 -5.18 -9.12 -0.95
C SER A 246 -4.62 -8.16 0.11
N GLN A 247 -5.17 -6.95 0.21
CA GLN A 247 -4.74 -5.94 1.17
C GLN A 247 -5.13 -6.33 2.61
N PHE A 248 -6.33 -6.85 2.83
CA PHE A 248 -6.70 -7.36 4.15
C PHE A 248 -5.83 -8.53 4.58
N TRP A 249 -5.46 -9.44 3.68
CA TRP A 249 -4.52 -10.52 3.98
C TRP A 249 -3.12 -9.99 4.34
N GLN A 250 -2.65 -8.95 3.64
CA GLN A 250 -1.37 -8.30 3.94
C GLN A 250 -1.38 -7.63 5.31
N ILE A 251 -2.45 -6.89 5.62
CA ILE A 251 -2.66 -6.26 6.94
C ILE A 251 -2.72 -7.32 8.04
N ALA A 252 -3.47 -8.40 7.83
CA ALA A 252 -3.60 -9.51 8.77
C ALA A 252 -2.26 -10.17 9.12
N ARG A 253 -1.24 -10.03 8.27
CA ARG A 253 0.12 -10.59 8.45
C ARG A 253 1.19 -9.52 8.68
N GLN A 254 0.79 -8.26 8.82
CA GLN A 254 1.66 -7.11 8.98
C GLN A 254 2.73 -6.98 7.89
N MET A 255 2.34 -7.23 6.64
CA MET A 255 3.20 -7.10 5.47
C MET A 255 2.71 -5.98 4.56
N THR A 256 3.62 -5.39 3.78
CA THR A 256 3.26 -4.50 2.67
C THR A 256 3.36 -5.21 1.32
N SER A 257 2.70 -4.68 0.30
CA SER A 257 2.81 -5.16 -1.09
C SER A 257 4.27 -5.15 -1.58
N LEU A 258 5.07 -4.19 -1.12
CA LEU A 258 6.51 -4.14 -1.39
C LEU A 258 7.23 -5.36 -0.82
N GLU A 259 6.94 -5.72 0.43
CA GLU A 259 7.56 -6.85 1.12
C GLU A 259 7.14 -8.17 0.48
N VAL A 260 5.84 -8.32 0.22
CA VAL A 260 5.29 -9.53 -0.40
C VAL A 260 5.84 -9.75 -1.81
N SER A 261 5.97 -8.69 -2.61
CA SER A 261 6.55 -8.79 -3.95
C SER A 261 8.06 -9.02 -3.98
N ASN A 262 8.74 -8.90 -2.83
CA ASN A 262 10.19 -9.10 -2.69
C ASN A 262 10.51 -10.17 -1.62
N LEU A 263 9.59 -11.10 -1.37
CA LEU A 263 9.84 -12.26 -0.52
C LEU A 263 11.09 -13.00 -1.04
N GLY A 264 12.11 -13.12 -0.20
CA GLY A 264 13.42 -13.67 -0.57
C GLY A 264 14.56 -12.65 -0.68
N ARG A 265 14.27 -11.33 -0.74
CA ARG A 265 15.28 -10.25 -0.70
C ARG A 265 15.39 -9.59 0.68
N TYR A 266 14.30 -9.54 1.44
CA TYR A 266 14.30 -8.99 2.80
C TYR A 266 14.71 -10.05 3.83
N GLY A 267 15.78 -9.79 4.57
CA GLY A 267 16.41 -10.71 5.52
C GLY A 267 15.54 -11.13 6.70
N PHE A 268 14.76 -10.19 7.23
CA PHE A 268 13.83 -10.44 8.34
C PHE A 268 12.62 -11.32 7.95
N MET A 269 12.51 -11.73 6.67
CA MET A 269 11.46 -12.62 6.16
C MET A 269 12.05 -13.82 5.39
N GLY A 270 13.26 -14.28 5.76
CA GLY A 270 13.84 -15.50 5.17
C GLY A 270 14.49 -15.31 3.80
N GLY A 271 15.05 -14.11 3.55
CA GLY A 271 15.81 -13.80 2.33
C GLY A 271 17.14 -14.55 2.16
N ARG A 272 17.76 -14.45 0.98
CA ARG A 272 19.07 -15.08 0.68
C ARG A 272 20.15 -14.66 1.69
N GLY A 273 21.02 -15.61 2.06
CA GLY A 273 22.20 -15.36 2.90
C GLY A 273 23.09 -14.28 2.30
N GLY A 274 23.58 -13.36 3.14
CA GLY A 274 24.23 -12.09 2.74
C GLY A 274 23.28 -10.89 2.79
N SER A 275 21.97 -11.13 2.80
CA SER A 275 20.92 -10.14 3.10
C SER A 275 20.10 -10.54 4.34
N SER A 276 20.64 -11.41 5.20
CA SER A 276 20.06 -11.87 6.46
C SER A 276 19.85 -10.72 7.45
N MET A 277 19.07 -10.94 8.52
CA MET A 277 18.99 -9.99 9.64
C MET A 277 20.39 -9.52 10.08
N SER A 278 21.43 -10.34 9.99
CA SER A 278 22.81 -9.97 10.30
C SER A 278 23.48 -8.97 9.33
N GLY A 279 22.94 -8.76 8.14
CA GLY A 279 23.37 -7.71 7.20
C GLY A 279 22.55 -6.42 7.30
N GLN A 280 21.42 -6.47 8.01
CA GLN A 280 20.56 -5.30 8.31
C GLN A 280 20.74 -4.81 9.76
N MET A 281 21.02 -5.73 10.67
CA MET A 281 21.35 -5.55 12.09
C MET A 281 22.81 -5.97 12.26
N GLY A 282 23.66 -5.03 12.68
CA GLY A 282 25.08 -5.27 12.81
C GLY A 282 25.39 -6.45 13.75
N HIS A 283 26.27 -7.33 13.31
CA HIS A 283 27.14 -8.02 14.24
C HIS A 283 28.46 -7.28 14.33
N ARG A 284 28.68 -6.71 15.52
CA ARG A 284 29.98 -6.35 16.07
C ARG A 284 30.86 -7.61 16.05
N HIS A 285 32.04 -7.53 15.43
CA HIS A 285 33.07 -8.55 15.57
C HIS A 285 33.36 -8.74 17.06
N GLN A 286 32.87 -9.82 17.65
CA GLN A 286 33.39 -10.27 18.93
C GLN A 286 34.64 -11.08 18.58
N HIS A 287 35.80 -10.53 18.92
CA HIS A 287 37.03 -11.30 19.06
C HIS A 287 36.72 -12.49 19.96
N ARG A 288 36.55 -13.68 19.37
CA ARG A 288 36.71 -14.94 20.09
C ARG A 288 38.00 -15.56 19.61
N GLN A 289 38.85 -15.83 20.60
CA GLN A 289 40.17 -16.41 20.50
C GLN A 289 40.19 -17.71 19.68
N ALA A 290 41.37 -17.95 19.11
CA ALA A 290 41.77 -19.11 18.36
C ALA A 290 41.25 -20.46 18.89
N GLY A 291 40.87 -21.35 17.97
CA GLY A 291 40.79 -22.78 18.22
C GLY A 291 39.58 -23.48 17.61
N ALA A 292 39.55 -23.64 16.28
CA ALA A 292 38.94 -24.79 15.60
C ALA A 292 39.27 -24.74 14.09
N SER A 293 39.73 -25.86 13.56
CA SER A 293 40.31 -26.09 12.23
C SER A 293 39.34 -25.86 11.06
N PRO A 294 39.83 -25.56 9.84
CA PRO A 294 38.98 -25.39 8.66
C PRO A 294 38.73 -26.73 7.95
N ASP A 295 37.47 -26.96 7.55
CA ASP A 295 37.12 -27.97 6.52
C ASP A 295 37.27 -27.33 5.12
N PRO A 296 37.80 -28.07 4.12
CA PRO A 296 38.08 -27.54 2.80
C PRO A 296 36.94 -27.84 1.83
N ASP A 297 36.27 -26.82 1.31
CA ASP A 297 35.72 -26.83 -0.06
C ASP A 297 35.16 -25.45 -0.41
N ASP A 298 36.05 -24.53 -0.77
CA ASP A 298 35.70 -23.32 -1.50
C ASP A 298 36.67 -23.16 -2.67
N GLY A 299 36.37 -23.86 -3.77
CA GLY A 299 37.01 -23.66 -5.07
C GLY A 299 36.25 -22.62 -5.88
N MET A 300 36.83 -21.42 -6.00
CA MET A 300 36.46 -20.45 -7.04
C MET A 300 36.72 -21.02 -8.44
N ALA A 301 35.76 -20.87 -9.36
CA ALA A 301 36.03 -20.94 -10.79
C ALA A 301 35.23 -19.86 -11.54
N LEU A 302 35.97 -18.94 -12.16
CA LEU A 302 35.52 -18.11 -13.29
C LEU A 302 35.47 -18.97 -14.56
N GLU A 303 34.48 -18.76 -15.44
CA GLU A 303 34.65 -18.58 -16.90
C GLU A 303 33.31 -18.44 -17.67
N SER A 304 33.37 -17.76 -18.82
CA SER A 304 32.28 -17.47 -19.79
C SER A 304 32.28 -18.51 -20.96
N PRO A 305 31.62 -18.31 -22.13
CA PRO A 305 30.24 -18.68 -22.46
C PRO A 305 30.05 -19.77 -23.58
N ALA A 306 28.88 -20.44 -23.57
CA ALA A 306 28.14 -21.17 -24.65
C ALA A 306 28.70 -22.53 -25.18
N PRO A 307 27.94 -23.38 -25.94
CA PRO A 307 26.49 -23.46 -26.23
C PRO A 307 25.85 -24.88 -26.04
N GLY A 308 24.50 -24.93 -26.00
CA GLY A 308 23.69 -26.08 -26.50
C GLY A 308 23.32 -27.21 -25.52
N HIS A 309 22.03 -27.35 -25.23
CA HIS A 309 21.22 -28.50 -25.71
C HIS A 309 19.74 -28.32 -25.34
N VAL A 310 18.91 -28.55 -26.36
CA VAL A 310 17.44 -28.52 -26.35
C VAL A 310 16.92 -29.82 -25.72
N HIS A 311 16.00 -29.71 -24.78
CA HIS A 311 15.02 -30.77 -24.52
C HIS A 311 13.61 -30.17 -24.54
N GLN A 312 12.90 -30.46 -25.64
CA GLN A 312 11.45 -30.41 -25.72
C GLN A 312 10.89 -31.57 -24.92
N HIS A 313 10.03 -31.28 -23.94
CA HIS A 313 9.00 -32.22 -23.51
C HIS A 313 7.64 -31.65 -23.87
N ALA A 314 7.05 -32.22 -24.91
CA ALA A 314 5.63 -32.17 -25.16
C ALA A 314 4.92 -32.99 -24.07
N GLY A 315 4.12 -32.31 -23.26
CA GLY A 315 3.22 -32.90 -22.28
C GLY A 315 1.92 -32.12 -22.30
N VAL A 316 0.90 -32.72 -22.91
CA VAL A 316 -0.49 -32.26 -22.89
C VAL A 316 -0.95 -32.20 -21.43
N CYS A 317 -1.39 -31.04 -20.94
CA CYS A 317 -2.20 -31.00 -19.73
C CYS A 317 -3.15 -29.80 -19.72
N ALA A 318 -4.41 -30.09 -19.40
CA ALA A 318 -5.53 -29.16 -19.28
C ALA A 318 -5.20 -28.01 -18.32
N GLY A 319 -5.41 -26.76 -18.77
CA GLY A 319 -5.19 -25.60 -17.91
C GLY A 319 -4.90 -24.26 -18.61
N CYS A 320 -5.07 -24.15 -19.93
CA CYS A 320 -4.72 -22.93 -20.66
C CYS A 320 -5.55 -21.69 -20.26
N GLY A 321 -6.72 -21.88 -19.63
CA GLY A 321 -7.58 -20.79 -19.16
C GLY A 321 -7.18 -20.19 -17.82
N SER A 322 -6.57 -20.96 -16.92
CA SER A 322 -6.22 -20.45 -15.57
C SER A 322 -5.01 -19.53 -15.63
N SER A 323 -4.03 -19.77 -16.51
CA SER A 323 -2.84 -18.92 -16.60
C SER A 323 -3.13 -17.53 -17.17
N PHE A 324 -4.04 -17.43 -18.16
CA PHE A 324 -4.49 -16.15 -18.71
C PHE A 324 -5.31 -15.36 -17.68
N LEU A 325 -6.28 -16.01 -17.04
CA LEU A 325 -7.08 -15.38 -15.97
C LEU A 325 -6.21 -14.93 -14.80
N MET A 326 -5.22 -15.74 -14.37
CA MET A 326 -4.34 -15.35 -13.27
C MET A 326 -3.38 -14.20 -13.65
N ASN A 327 -2.93 -14.13 -14.90
CA ASN A 327 -2.17 -12.97 -15.40
C ASN A 327 -3.05 -11.72 -15.56
N LEU A 328 -4.31 -11.88 -16.01
CA LEU A 328 -5.26 -10.79 -16.19
C LEU A 328 -5.76 -10.25 -14.83
N LEU A 329 -5.91 -11.12 -13.84
CA LEU A 329 -6.33 -10.81 -12.47
C LEU A 329 -5.14 -10.39 -11.56
N GLY A 330 -3.90 -10.39 -12.08
CA GLY A 330 -2.69 -10.05 -11.30
C GLY A 330 -2.37 -11.03 -10.16
N LEU A 331 -3.05 -12.17 -10.11
CA LEU A 331 -2.84 -13.26 -9.15
C LEU A 331 -1.60 -14.11 -9.52
N ASP A 332 -1.07 -13.94 -10.73
CA ASP A 332 0.20 -14.55 -11.16
C ASP A 332 1.39 -14.15 -10.26
N ARG A 333 1.34 -12.95 -9.69
CA ARG A 333 2.32 -12.43 -8.74
C ARG A 333 2.37 -13.21 -7.42
N PHE A 334 1.28 -13.88 -7.07
CA PHE A 334 1.14 -14.71 -5.86
C PHE A 334 1.25 -16.22 -6.14
N THR A 335 1.12 -16.64 -7.41
CA THR A 335 1.02 -18.06 -7.79
C THR A 335 2.18 -18.59 -8.62
N LYS A 336 3.07 -17.72 -9.12
CA LYS A 336 4.30 -18.15 -9.80
C LYS A 336 5.37 -18.61 -8.80
N GLY A 337 6.03 -19.72 -9.14
CA GLY A 337 6.87 -20.55 -8.26
C GLY A 337 7.96 -19.87 -7.40
N LYS A 338 8.40 -18.65 -7.72
CA LYS A 338 9.35 -17.88 -6.87
C LYS A 338 8.66 -17.20 -5.67
N ALA A 339 7.41 -16.76 -5.82
CA ALA A 339 6.63 -16.16 -4.73
C ALA A 339 6.16 -17.24 -3.75
N THR A 340 5.72 -18.41 -4.25
CA THR A 340 5.28 -19.53 -3.40
C THR A 340 6.44 -20.17 -2.63
N THR A 341 7.60 -20.36 -3.27
CA THR A 341 8.83 -20.81 -2.58
C THR A 341 9.37 -19.75 -1.61
N GLY A 342 9.27 -18.47 -1.97
CA GLY A 342 9.54 -17.34 -1.07
C GLY A 342 8.62 -17.33 0.15
N LEU A 343 7.31 -17.55 -0.02
CA LEU A 343 6.34 -17.70 1.07
C LEU A 343 6.64 -18.92 1.95
N ALA A 344 7.00 -20.06 1.35
CA ALA A 344 7.35 -21.28 2.08
C ALA A 344 8.64 -21.12 2.90
N ARG A 345 9.61 -20.34 2.38
CA ARG A 345 10.87 -20.02 3.08
C ARG A 345 10.65 -18.95 4.16
N ALA A 346 9.86 -17.93 3.88
CA ALA A 346 9.42 -16.93 4.84
C ALA A 346 8.60 -17.55 5.99
N GLY A 347 7.86 -18.64 5.73
CA GLY A 347 7.16 -19.41 6.77
C GLY A 347 8.08 -20.04 7.81
N LYS A 348 9.39 -20.16 7.54
CA LYS A 348 10.39 -20.66 8.52
C LYS A 348 11.03 -19.54 9.36
N THR A 349 10.84 -18.27 9.00
CA THR A 349 11.36 -17.11 9.74
C THR A 349 10.21 -16.33 10.36
N THR A 350 10.31 -16.01 11.64
CA THR A 350 9.30 -15.21 12.34
C THR A 350 9.33 -13.76 11.82
N ASN A 351 8.19 -13.26 11.32
CA ASN A 351 8.06 -11.84 10.99
C ASN A 351 8.10 -11.04 12.31
N PRO A 352 9.12 -10.20 12.57
CA PRO A 352 9.25 -9.50 13.84
C PRO A 352 8.13 -8.48 14.08
N PHE A 353 7.41 -8.08 13.02
CA PHE A 353 6.28 -7.15 13.11
C PHE A 353 4.94 -7.84 13.41
N ASP A 354 4.88 -9.18 13.31
CA ASP A 354 3.63 -9.93 13.44
C ASP A 354 3.21 -10.10 14.91
N LEU A 355 2.07 -9.51 15.26
CA LEU A 355 1.41 -9.56 16.57
C LEU A 355 0.23 -10.54 16.59
N GLY A 356 0.09 -11.38 15.57
CA GLY A 356 -1.10 -12.18 15.31
C GLY A 356 -2.23 -11.36 14.66
N LEU A 357 -3.24 -12.06 14.13
CA LEU A 357 -4.30 -11.47 13.29
C LEU A 357 -4.93 -10.20 13.88
N VAL A 358 -5.42 -10.29 15.12
CA VAL A 358 -6.09 -9.16 15.80
C VAL A 358 -5.10 -8.05 16.13
N GLY A 359 -3.90 -8.39 16.59
CA GLY A 359 -2.84 -7.43 16.92
C GLY A 359 -2.38 -6.64 15.70
N ASN A 360 -2.22 -7.32 14.56
CA ASN A 360 -1.82 -6.71 13.29
C ASN A 360 -2.88 -5.74 12.77
N CYS A 361 -4.15 -6.16 12.79
CA CYS A 361 -5.26 -5.27 12.43
C CYS A 361 -5.32 -4.05 13.36
N LYS A 362 -5.18 -4.25 14.67
CA LYS A 362 -5.15 -3.16 15.64
C LYS A 362 -3.99 -2.20 15.39
N ASP A 363 -2.77 -2.72 15.19
CA ASP A 363 -1.59 -1.90 14.89
C ASP A 363 -1.71 -1.10 13.60
N PHE A 364 -2.30 -1.70 12.56
CA PHE A 364 -2.58 -1.01 11.30
C PHE A 364 -3.48 0.21 11.50
N TRP A 365 -4.57 0.04 12.25
CA TRP A 365 -5.52 1.13 12.52
C TRP A 365 -4.98 2.17 13.51
N THR A 366 -4.13 1.76 14.46
CA THR A 366 -3.48 2.67 15.43
C THR A 366 -2.15 3.24 14.96
N ALA A 367 -1.77 2.99 13.70
CA ALA A 367 -0.58 3.55 13.05
C ALA A 367 0.76 3.19 13.73
N GLY A 368 0.93 1.95 14.18
CA GLY A 368 2.17 1.51 14.83
C GLY A 368 2.21 1.68 16.35
N ARG A 369 1.14 2.18 16.98
CA ARG A 369 1.08 2.37 18.45
C ARG A 369 1.09 1.06 19.22
N GLU A 370 0.59 -0.04 18.65
CA GLU A 370 0.67 -1.34 19.33
C GLU A 370 2.13 -1.79 19.40
N LEU A 371 2.87 -1.63 18.30
CA LEU A 371 4.32 -1.88 18.25
C LEU A 371 5.17 -0.81 18.96
N GLY A 372 4.64 0.40 19.19
CA GLY A 372 5.41 1.52 19.74
C GLY A 372 6.40 2.12 18.73
N VAL A 373 6.04 2.14 17.45
CA VAL A 373 6.94 2.43 16.33
C VAL A 373 6.48 3.63 15.51
N GLU A 374 7.40 4.56 15.30
CA GLU A 374 7.31 5.61 14.28
C GLU A 374 8.01 5.13 13.01
N TYR A 375 7.24 4.77 11.97
CA TYR A 375 7.78 4.11 10.77
C TYR A 375 8.74 4.98 9.95
N ASP A 376 8.67 6.29 10.08
CA ASP A 376 9.57 7.28 9.46
C ASP A 376 10.90 7.45 10.22
N LYS A 377 10.99 6.96 11.46
CA LYS A 377 12.20 6.98 12.30
C LYS A 377 12.68 5.59 12.73
N LEU A 378 12.03 4.54 12.25
CA LEU A 378 12.44 3.17 12.52
C LEU A 378 13.59 2.80 11.58
N TYR A 379 14.82 2.66 12.10
CA TYR A 379 15.97 2.24 11.27
C TYR A 379 16.38 0.79 11.51
N ASP A 380 16.03 0.24 12.67
CA ASP A 380 16.48 -1.07 13.14
C ASP A 380 15.36 -1.78 13.92
N VAL A 381 15.38 -3.11 13.91
CA VAL A 381 14.51 -3.90 14.80
C VAL A 381 15.23 -4.05 16.15
N PRO A 382 14.56 -3.78 17.28
CA PRO A 382 15.17 -3.97 18.60
C PRO A 382 15.57 -5.43 18.83
N LEU A 383 16.69 -5.68 19.51
CA LEU A 383 17.21 -7.03 19.78
C LEU A 383 16.25 -7.84 20.68
N GLU A 384 15.69 -7.16 21.67
CA GLU A 384 14.63 -7.62 22.58
C GLU A 384 13.26 -7.75 21.91
N GLY A 385 13.12 -7.32 20.65
CA GLY A 385 11.84 -7.25 19.95
C GLY A 385 10.99 -6.04 20.32
N PHE A 386 9.98 -5.75 19.50
CA PHE A 386 9.18 -4.53 19.63
C PHE A 386 8.41 -4.42 20.95
N LYS A 387 7.91 -5.55 21.47
CA LYS A 387 7.13 -5.56 22.72
C LYS A 387 7.97 -5.13 23.93
N GLU A 388 9.16 -5.69 24.09
CA GLU A 388 10.05 -5.39 25.21
C GLU A 388 10.68 -4.00 25.05
N ALA A 389 11.01 -3.60 23.82
CA ALA A 389 11.49 -2.26 23.52
C ALA A 389 10.46 -1.18 23.88
N LYS A 390 9.17 -1.43 23.59
CA LYS A 390 8.08 -0.53 23.97
C LYS A 390 7.96 -0.42 25.50
N LEU A 391 7.93 -1.56 26.21
CA LEU A 391 7.86 -1.57 27.68
C LEU A 391 9.07 -0.88 28.32
N ARG A 392 10.27 -0.97 27.72
CA ARG A 392 11.44 -0.24 28.21
C ARG A 392 11.25 1.27 28.07
N ARG A 393 10.79 1.74 26.90
CA ARG A 393 10.53 3.17 26.68
C ARG A 393 9.46 3.72 27.63
N GLU A 394 8.37 2.98 27.83
CA GLU A 394 7.31 3.36 28.76
C GLU A 394 7.82 3.49 30.20
N ARG A 395 8.75 2.61 30.63
CA ARG A 395 9.39 2.72 31.95
C ARG A 395 10.34 3.92 32.05
N GLU A 396 11.11 4.20 30.99
CA GLU A 396 12.01 5.36 30.92
C GLU A 396 11.22 6.68 30.99
N ASP A 397 10.10 6.76 30.26
CA ASP A 397 9.21 7.93 30.28
C ASP A 397 8.55 8.14 31.66
N ASP A 398 8.15 7.06 32.33
CA ASP A 398 7.59 7.11 33.69
C ASP A 398 8.63 7.58 34.73
N ASP A 399 9.88 7.13 34.61
CA ASP A 399 10.98 7.54 35.48
C ASP A 399 11.34 9.02 35.27
N ASP A 400 11.33 9.50 34.03
CA ASP A 400 11.58 10.91 33.69
C ASP A 400 10.46 11.84 34.19
N ASP A 401 9.19 11.45 34.07
CA ASP A 401 8.07 12.23 34.63
C ASP A 401 8.12 12.23 36.17
N HIS A 402 8.50 11.11 36.80
CA HIS A 402 8.70 11.06 38.25
C HIS A 402 9.87 11.96 38.70
N SER A 403 10.98 11.96 37.96
CA SER A 403 12.14 12.82 38.20
C SER A 403 11.79 14.30 38.04
N SER A 404 11.09 14.65 36.96
CA SER A 404 10.60 16.00 36.68
C SER A 404 9.65 16.50 37.77
N ARG A 405 8.67 15.69 38.21
CA ARG A 405 7.77 16.01 39.32
C ARG A 405 8.49 16.18 40.65
N LYS A 406 9.51 15.35 40.93
CA LYS A 406 10.37 15.51 42.12
C LYS A 406 11.16 16.82 42.05
N SER A 407 11.71 17.17 40.89
CA SER A 407 12.42 18.43 40.65
C SER A 407 11.51 19.64 40.85
N ILE A 408 10.30 19.62 40.27
CA ILE A 408 9.30 20.68 40.43
C ILE A 408 8.88 20.81 41.90
N ARG A 409 8.61 19.70 42.61
CA ARG A 409 8.30 19.72 44.05
C ARG A 409 9.45 20.27 44.88
N LYS A 410 10.70 19.91 44.56
CA LYS A 410 11.90 20.42 45.26
C LYS A 410 12.11 21.92 45.01
N SER A 411 11.84 22.39 43.78
CA SER A 411 11.85 23.81 43.43
C SER A 411 10.73 24.59 44.12
N LEU A 412 9.53 24.03 44.23
CA LEU A 412 8.40 24.61 44.96
C LEU A 412 8.66 24.68 46.47
N LEU A 413 9.24 23.62 47.06
CA LEU A 413 9.61 23.58 48.47
C LEU A 413 10.78 24.53 48.81
N MET A 414 11.73 24.73 47.89
CA MET A 414 12.76 25.78 48.04
C MET A 414 12.17 27.19 47.89
N GLY A 415 11.20 27.40 46.99
CA GLY A 415 10.52 28.68 46.81
C GLY A 415 9.57 29.07 47.94
N LEU A 416 9.08 28.11 48.73
CA LEU A 416 8.18 28.30 49.87
C LEU A 416 8.88 28.39 51.23
N GLY A 417 10.21 28.43 51.29
CA GLY A 417 10.95 28.72 52.53
C GLY A 417 10.80 27.70 53.66
N LEU A 418 10.32 26.48 53.38
CA LEU A 418 10.15 25.40 54.38
C LEU A 418 11.35 24.44 54.42
N GLY A 419 12.56 24.96 54.20
CA GLY A 419 13.82 24.24 54.39
C GLY A 419 14.22 24.22 55.86
N ARG A 420 13.84 23.15 56.56
CA ARG A 420 14.15 22.91 57.97
C ARG A 420 15.66 22.91 58.22
N VAL A 421 16.08 23.79 59.13
CA VAL A 421 17.43 23.93 59.69
C VAL A 421 17.89 22.61 60.35
N GLY A 422 19.11 22.16 60.02
CA GLY A 422 19.77 21.01 60.63
C GLY A 422 21.28 21.07 60.41
N SER A 423 22.00 21.36 61.50
CA SER A 423 23.39 21.81 61.60
C SER A 423 24.48 20.73 61.47
N SER A 424 25.68 21.22 61.15
CA SER A 424 27.05 20.73 61.43
C SER A 424 27.74 19.99 60.26
N ARG A 425 29.04 20.20 59.97
CA ARG A 425 30.11 20.97 60.64
C ARG A 425 31.21 21.25 59.60
N THR A 426 31.83 22.41 59.75
CA THR A 426 32.99 23.01 59.07
C THR A 426 34.21 22.11 58.84
N GLY A 427 34.94 22.33 57.74
CA GLY A 427 36.38 22.12 57.71
C GLY A 427 37.05 22.01 56.34
N TYR A 428 37.76 23.08 55.96
CA TYR A 428 38.96 23.16 55.10
C TYR A 428 38.83 23.20 53.56
N GLU A 429 39.09 24.40 53.03
CA GLU A 429 39.73 24.67 51.74
C GLU A 429 41.20 25.09 52.02
N PRO A 430 42.16 24.75 51.14
CA PRO A 430 43.30 25.62 50.94
C PRO A 430 43.42 26.05 49.47
N VAL A 431 43.61 27.35 49.28
CA VAL A 431 43.97 27.99 48.03
C VAL A 431 45.48 28.28 48.04
N SER A 432 46.12 27.96 46.91
CA SER A 432 47.21 28.68 46.25
C SER A 432 48.65 28.13 46.25
N GLN A 433 49.14 28.08 45.00
CA GLN A 433 50.46 28.43 44.46
C GLN A 433 51.62 27.42 44.53
N ALA A 434 51.93 26.84 43.37
CA ALA A 434 53.05 27.29 42.53
C ALA A 434 52.65 27.17 41.04
#